data_AF-A0A371JXJ5-F1
#
_entry.id   AF-A0A371JXJ5-F1
#
_cell.length_a   1.000
_cell.length_b   1.000
_cell.length_c   1.000
_cell.angle_alpha   90.00
_cell.angle_beta   90.00
_cell.angle_gamma   90.00
#
_symmetry.space_group_name_H-M   'P 1'
#
loop_
_entity.id
_entity.type
_entity.pdbx_description
1 polymer ?
#
loop_
_entity_poly.entity_id
_entity_poly.type
_entity_poly.pdbx_seq_one_letter_code
_entity_poly.pdbx_strand_id
1 'polypeptide(L)'
;MLRLTPRSLSALIALTLTAPAALAAPTCPSNVLAQPKTNYLYVFFPTATAPFPTIGPSSSAAPFNVADLDPVVGSTATLRNRIFDFVVDDYCEFNLQVNQTTTLPSPTVPRWQIVAVGSDTAGSLFGQAQAVDTNDADPQDYARVWAKSFKDTYGAAGQPLNGVGSTLERWSTAIGTTTSHEAAHNYGAAHGHSAPRPTEDAQNWHIMATGSTGLTGEMRAARNRHFSDTEYEILGHNIGLNTKTLHNWDFVNPNNTNANKMRIKLLSTSNSLSINWWYNGSASPWQNPTVSYTGSTQNFQGNVYYVHNLDFATAKPWSGPSPGIVMPAAPFHTGASFAGSATVIVFDVQLFNGATLLPLAPRLAGYDAGDIDADTGAFTLNFFNTNPGAGALELSEVQIFRSPRMLDISAMMRDGRPVDVRGQPVSFHSSSVIRKQSVAERLELPLAKMTDPRTVDIVYKPEDCPQGSKGANGPGDHATGEIRYCHKGNALSLFPNTYTYLIANVVDPNATYWDPQLRKFVQGPLQNTIYYQVGGVVPDLNRNGQDDLLDIRSGRSKDEDRNGVPDEAQQQQR
;
A
#
# COMPACT_ATOMS: atom_id res chain seq x y z
N MET A 1 -4.40 56.13 -9.08
CA MET A 1 -4.25 56.36 -7.63
C MET A 1 -5.61 56.60 -7.01
N LEU A 2 -6.25 55.56 -6.48
CA LEU A 2 -7.37 55.72 -5.54
C LEU A 2 -7.12 54.76 -4.38
N ARG A 3 -6.88 55.34 -3.20
CA ARG A 3 -6.73 54.66 -1.91
C ARG A 3 -8.12 54.25 -1.42
N LEU A 4 -8.27 53.01 -0.98
CA LEU A 4 -9.37 52.58 -0.13
C LEU A 4 -8.77 52.03 1.17
N THR A 5 -9.09 52.70 2.27
CA THR A 5 -8.81 52.28 3.65
C THR A 5 -9.87 51.27 4.12
N PRO A 6 -9.54 50.40 5.08
CA PRO A 6 -10.39 49.29 5.49
C PRO A 6 -11.45 49.75 6.50
N ARG A 7 -12.69 49.26 6.35
CA ARG A 7 -13.68 49.24 7.43
C ARG A 7 -14.03 47.80 7.74
N SER A 8 -13.57 47.37 8.91
CA SER A 8 -14.07 46.20 9.62
C SER A 8 -15.55 46.40 9.96
N LEU A 9 -16.39 45.42 9.67
CA LEU A 9 -17.39 44.97 10.63
C LEU A 9 -17.80 43.52 10.35
N SER A 10 -17.44 42.71 11.34
CA SER A 10 -17.78 41.33 11.64
C SER A 10 -19.20 40.89 11.25
N ALA A 11 -19.27 39.77 10.55
CA ALA A 11 -20.39 38.83 10.62
C ALA A 11 -19.82 37.41 10.50
N LEU A 12 -19.36 36.87 11.63
CA LEU A 12 -18.99 35.46 11.76
C LEU A 12 -20.30 34.66 11.80
N ILE A 13 -20.71 34.08 10.68
CA ILE A 13 -21.74 33.05 10.67
C ILE A 13 -21.03 31.76 11.12
N ALA A 14 -21.13 31.45 12.40
CA ALA A 14 -20.77 30.15 12.94
C ALA A 14 -21.81 29.12 12.46
N LEU A 15 -21.55 28.53 11.29
CA LEU A 15 -22.28 27.36 10.85
C LEU A 15 -21.70 26.15 11.59
N THR A 16 -22.21 25.87 12.79
CA THR A 16 -21.94 24.62 13.49
C THR A 16 -22.62 23.48 12.75
N LEU A 17 -21.91 22.90 11.78
CA LEU A 17 -22.21 21.58 11.23
C LEU A 17 -21.82 20.54 12.28
N THR A 18 -22.67 20.33 13.29
CA THR A 18 -22.64 19.08 14.06
C THR A 18 -23.41 18.04 13.24
N ALA A 19 -22.79 17.52 12.18
CA ALA A 19 -23.18 16.22 11.68
C ALA A 19 -22.72 15.20 12.74
N PRO A 20 -23.59 14.30 13.23
CA PRO A 20 -23.10 13.15 13.97
C PRO A 20 -22.17 12.40 13.02
N ALA A 21 -20.93 12.14 13.45
CA ALA A 21 -20.06 11.22 12.75
C ALA A 21 -20.81 9.89 12.63
N ALA A 22 -21.32 9.59 11.45
CA ALA A 22 -21.74 8.24 11.13
C ALA A 22 -20.56 7.33 11.49
N LEU A 23 -20.83 6.19 12.15
CA LEU A 23 -19.83 5.18 12.46
C LEU A 23 -19.05 4.89 11.17
N ALA A 24 -17.82 5.42 11.08
CA ALA A 24 -17.04 5.33 9.85
C ALA A 24 -16.50 3.90 9.77
N ALA A 25 -17.05 3.13 8.83
CA ALA A 25 -16.52 1.84 8.42
C ALA A 25 -15.04 2.00 7.97
N PRO A 26 -14.27 0.90 7.86
CA PRO A 26 -12.90 0.97 7.35
C PRO A 26 -12.87 1.68 6.00
N THR A 27 -11.87 2.53 5.80
CA THR A 27 -11.63 3.24 4.54
C THR A 27 -10.98 2.33 3.49
N CYS A 28 -10.51 1.15 3.90
CA CYS A 28 -9.98 0.13 3.00
C CYS A 28 -11.01 -0.37 1.96
N PRO A 29 -10.68 -0.48 0.65
CA PRO A 29 -11.62 -0.95 -0.36
C PRO A 29 -12.12 -2.38 -0.07
N SER A 30 -13.43 -2.62 -0.24
CA SER A 30 -14.03 -3.93 0.03
C SER A 30 -13.39 -5.08 -0.76
N ASN A 31 -12.96 -4.82 -2.00
CA ASN A 31 -12.29 -5.81 -2.83
C ASN A 31 -10.91 -6.18 -2.29
N VAL A 32 -10.20 -5.23 -1.66
CA VAL A 32 -8.92 -5.48 -0.99
C VAL A 32 -9.15 -6.38 0.23
N LEU A 33 -10.20 -6.11 1.00
CA LEU A 33 -10.57 -6.91 2.18
C LEU A 33 -11.08 -8.31 1.82
N ALA A 34 -11.65 -8.50 0.62
CA ALA A 34 -12.18 -9.79 0.17
C ALA A 34 -11.13 -10.72 -0.46
N GLN A 35 -9.93 -10.20 -0.75
CA GLN A 35 -8.86 -11.01 -1.35
C GLN A 35 -8.34 -12.09 -0.40
N PRO A 36 -7.98 -13.27 -0.92
CA PRO A 36 -7.21 -14.25 -0.15
C PRO A 36 -5.90 -13.65 0.37
N LYS A 37 -5.65 -13.83 1.67
CA LYS A 37 -4.42 -13.41 2.36
C LYS A 37 -3.67 -14.62 2.90
N THR A 38 -2.36 -14.51 3.01
CA THR A 38 -1.48 -15.53 3.60
C THR A 38 -1.16 -15.25 5.07
N ASN A 39 -1.31 -14.01 5.51
CA ASN A 39 -1.13 -13.60 6.91
C ASN A 39 -2.48 -13.25 7.56
N TYR A 40 -2.61 -13.55 8.85
CA TYR A 40 -3.85 -13.32 9.61
C TYR A 40 -3.57 -12.61 10.93
N LEU A 41 -4.32 -11.56 11.24
CA LEU A 41 -4.29 -10.88 12.53
C LEU A 41 -5.66 -11.02 13.18
N TYR A 42 -5.72 -11.65 14.34
CA TYR A 42 -6.93 -11.76 15.13
C TYR A 42 -6.90 -10.73 16.26
N VAL A 43 -7.84 -9.79 16.22
CA VAL A 43 -8.10 -8.88 17.34
C VAL A 43 -9.15 -9.53 18.23
N PHE A 44 -8.68 -10.10 19.33
CA PHE A 44 -9.49 -10.87 20.28
C PHE A 44 -9.97 -9.97 21.42
N PHE A 45 -11.30 -9.84 21.56
CA PHE A 45 -11.97 -9.09 22.62
C PHE A 45 -12.75 -10.06 23.52
N PRO A 46 -12.14 -10.59 24.61
CA PRO A 46 -12.75 -11.64 25.41
C PRO A 46 -14.08 -11.18 26.03
N THR A 47 -15.07 -12.07 26.09
CA THR A 47 -16.34 -11.80 26.80
C THR A 47 -16.33 -12.30 28.24
N ALA A 48 -15.36 -13.15 28.58
CA ALA A 48 -15.02 -13.62 29.90
C ALA A 48 -13.50 -13.79 29.97
N THR A 49 -12.95 -13.94 31.18
CA THR A 49 -11.52 -14.24 31.35
C THR A 49 -11.17 -15.52 30.59
N ALA A 50 -10.21 -15.43 29.67
CA ALA A 50 -9.78 -16.54 28.83
C ALA A 50 -8.31 -16.89 29.12
N PRO A 51 -7.92 -18.18 29.10
CA PRO A 51 -6.51 -18.58 29.11
C PRO A 51 -5.76 -17.89 27.97
N PHE A 52 -4.55 -17.39 28.26
CA PHE A 52 -3.73 -16.71 27.27
C PHE A 52 -2.24 -16.89 27.62
N PRO A 53 -1.30 -16.83 26.66
CA PRO A 53 0.12 -16.85 26.97
C PRO A 53 0.51 -15.78 27.99
N THR A 54 1.52 -16.08 28.80
CA THR A 54 2.03 -15.15 29.82
C THR A 54 2.69 -13.96 29.14
N ILE A 55 1.95 -12.87 29.03
CA ILE A 55 2.39 -11.60 28.47
C ILE A 55 2.04 -10.52 29.48
N GLY A 56 3.06 -9.78 29.92
CA GLY A 56 2.94 -8.85 31.03
C GLY A 56 2.64 -9.57 32.35
N PRO A 57 1.72 -9.06 33.20
CA PRO A 57 1.50 -9.59 34.54
C PRO A 57 0.56 -10.81 34.60
N SER A 58 0.01 -11.28 33.47
CA SER A 58 -1.08 -12.26 33.48
C SER A 58 -0.89 -13.38 32.44
N SER A 59 -1.28 -14.60 32.82
CA SER A 59 -1.45 -15.76 31.94
C SER A 59 -2.92 -15.93 31.48
N SER A 60 -3.65 -14.82 31.41
CA SER A 60 -5.06 -14.77 30.98
C SER A 60 -5.42 -13.41 30.40
N ALA A 61 -6.32 -13.40 29.41
CA ALA A 61 -6.89 -12.18 28.86
C ALA A 61 -8.23 -11.87 29.57
N ALA A 62 -8.33 -10.69 30.17
CA ALA A 62 -9.55 -10.24 30.85
C ALA A 62 -10.67 -9.91 29.84
N PRO A 63 -11.95 -9.95 30.26
CA PRO A 63 -13.04 -9.50 29.40
C PRO A 63 -12.82 -8.05 28.94
N PHE A 64 -13.35 -7.72 27.77
CA PHE A 64 -13.39 -6.36 27.25
C PHE A 64 -14.80 -5.78 27.45
N ASN A 65 -14.91 -4.75 28.28
CA ASN A 65 -16.17 -4.09 28.55
C ASN A 65 -16.01 -2.56 28.66
N VAL A 66 -16.79 -1.81 27.89
CA VAL A 66 -16.77 -0.34 27.91
C VAL A 66 -17.15 0.23 29.28
N ALA A 67 -17.98 -0.49 30.05
CA ALA A 67 -18.37 -0.08 31.40
C ALA A 67 -17.18 0.02 32.37
N ASP A 68 -16.12 -0.76 32.13
CA ASP A 68 -14.89 -0.71 32.93
C ASP A 68 -14.00 0.48 32.53
N LEU A 69 -14.23 1.05 31.35
CA LEU A 69 -13.50 2.18 30.77
C LEU A 69 -14.24 3.49 31.04
N ASP A 70 -15.16 3.87 30.15
CA ASP A 70 -16.06 4.99 30.32
C ASP A 70 -17.39 4.70 29.57
N PRO A 71 -18.51 4.51 30.27
CA PRO A 71 -19.79 4.16 29.64
C PRO A 71 -20.35 5.28 28.75
N VAL A 72 -19.86 6.53 28.85
CA VAL A 72 -20.29 7.64 27.99
C VAL A 72 -19.89 7.43 26.52
N VAL A 73 -18.89 6.57 26.27
CA VAL A 73 -18.33 6.26 24.96
C VAL A 73 -19.31 5.48 24.06
N GLY A 74 -20.31 4.82 24.65
CA GLY A 74 -21.32 4.05 23.94
C GLY A 74 -21.33 2.58 24.37
N SER A 75 -21.70 1.67 23.46
CA SER A 75 -21.74 0.24 23.76
C SER A 75 -20.37 -0.44 23.58
N THR A 76 -20.14 -1.56 24.28
CA THR A 76 -18.93 -2.38 24.10
C THR A 76 -18.73 -2.80 22.65
N ALA A 77 -19.82 -3.16 21.95
CA ALA A 77 -19.75 -3.54 20.53
C ALA A 77 -19.35 -2.36 19.64
N THR A 78 -19.83 -1.15 19.93
CA THR A 78 -19.49 0.07 19.19
C THR A 78 -18.01 0.41 19.32
N LEU A 79 -17.48 0.41 20.55
CA LEU A 79 -16.06 0.67 20.79
C LEU A 79 -15.18 -0.40 20.13
N ARG A 80 -15.55 -1.68 20.28
CA ARG A 80 -14.84 -2.81 19.66
C ARG A 80 -14.75 -2.68 18.14
N ASN A 81 -15.89 -2.44 17.48
CA ASN A 81 -15.92 -2.33 16.02
C ASN A 81 -15.07 -1.15 15.55
N ARG A 82 -15.12 0.00 16.24
CA ARG A 82 -14.30 1.16 15.84
C ARG A 82 -12.80 0.91 16.04
N ILE A 83 -12.40 0.20 17.11
CA ILE A 83 -11.01 -0.26 17.29
C ILE A 83 -10.59 -1.15 16.12
N PHE A 84 -11.44 -2.12 15.75
CA PHE A 84 -11.20 -3.00 14.61
C PHE A 84 -11.03 -2.22 13.30
N ASP A 85 -11.86 -1.20 13.05
CA ASP A 85 -11.76 -0.38 11.84
C ASP A 85 -10.41 0.33 11.71
N PHE A 86 -9.85 0.86 12.81
CA PHE A 86 -8.50 1.43 12.82
C PHE A 86 -7.43 0.41 12.43
N VAL A 87 -7.49 -0.80 13.02
CA VAL A 87 -6.52 -1.86 12.72
C VAL A 87 -6.64 -2.32 11.27
N VAL A 88 -7.86 -2.44 10.74
CA VAL A 88 -8.09 -2.76 9.31
C VAL A 88 -7.48 -1.70 8.41
N ASP A 89 -7.68 -0.42 8.72
CA ASP A 89 -7.15 0.67 7.91
C ASP A 89 -5.61 0.74 7.97
N ASP A 90 -5.00 0.50 9.13
CA ASP A 90 -3.54 0.48 9.31
C ASP A 90 -2.87 -0.61 8.46
N TYR A 91 -3.51 -1.77 8.34
CA TYR A 91 -2.98 -2.89 7.58
C TYR A 91 -3.54 -3.04 6.17
N CYS A 92 -4.37 -2.10 5.69
CA CYS A 92 -5.11 -2.21 4.44
C CYS A 92 -4.23 -2.49 3.21
N GLU A 93 -3.00 -1.99 3.19
CA GLU A 93 -2.10 -2.10 2.03
C GLU A 93 -1.24 -3.37 2.05
N PHE A 94 -1.27 -4.16 3.14
CA PHE A 94 -0.46 -5.37 3.32
C PHE A 94 -1.25 -6.65 3.09
N ASN A 95 -0.58 -7.75 2.72
CA ASN A 95 -1.21 -9.06 2.54
C ASN A 95 -1.57 -9.72 3.88
N LEU A 96 -2.47 -9.07 4.62
CA LEU A 96 -2.89 -9.41 5.97
C LEU A 96 -4.42 -9.35 6.09
N GLN A 97 -5.03 -10.43 6.59
CA GLN A 97 -6.44 -10.48 6.94
C GLN A 97 -6.61 -10.13 8.41
N VAL A 98 -7.26 -9.00 8.71
CA VAL A 98 -7.65 -8.67 10.08
C VAL A 98 -9.02 -9.27 10.39
N ASN A 99 -9.12 -9.99 11.51
CA ASN A 99 -10.33 -10.65 11.98
C ASN A 99 -10.65 -10.20 13.40
N GLN A 100 -11.92 -9.88 13.67
CA GLN A 100 -12.41 -9.58 15.02
C GLN A 100 -13.02 -10.84 15.63
N THR A 101 -12.64 -11.21 16.85
CA THR A 101 -13.25 -12.34 17.58
C THR A 101 -13.57 -11.99 19.02
N THR A 102 -14.55 -12.69 19.62
CA THR A 102 -14.89 -12.60 21.05
C THR A 102 -14.61 -13.88 21.84
N THR A 103 -14.16 -14.91 21.14
CA THR A 103 -13.65 -16.17 21.66
C THR A 103 -12.20 -16.31 21.22
N LEU A 104 -11.36 -16.93 22.05
CA LEU A 104 -9.97 -17.16 21.70
C LEU A 104 -9.93 -17.97 20.39
N PRO A 105 -9.34 -17.43 19.31
CA PRO A 105 -9.27 -18.15 18.05
C PRO A 105 -8.24 -19.29 18.15
N SER A 106 -8.44 -20.32 17.33
CA SER A 106 -7.48 -21.43 17.16
C SER A 106 -7.16 -21.55 15.66
N PRO A 107 -6.35 -20.64 15.10
CA PRO A 107 -6.08 -20.60 13.67
C PRO A 107 -5.28 -21.83 13.22
N THR A 108 -5.58 -22.33 12.01
CA THR A 108 -4.85 -23.45 11.39
C THR A 108 -3.97 -23.01 10.21
N VAL A 109 -4.04 -21.72 9.86
CA VAL A 109 -3.24 -21.12 8.80
C VAL A 109 -1.76 -21.08 9.21
N PRO A 110 -0.81 -21.09 8.28
CA PRO A 110 0.62 -21.13 8.63
C PRO A 110 1.09 -19.92 9.43
N ARG A 111 0.64 -18.71 9.04
CA ARG A 111 1.06 -17.44 9.67
C ARG A 111 -0.10 -16.65 10.23
N TRP A 112 -0.09 -16.44 11.54
CA TRP A 112 -1.13 -15.71 12.25
C TRP A 112 -0.62 -15.01 13.50
N GLN A 113 -1.35 -13.99 13.93
CA GLN A 113 -1.07 -13.22 15.13
C GLN A 113 -2.37 -13.04 15.94
N ILE A 114 -2.30 -13.09 17.27
CA ILE A 114 -3.47 -12.84 18.14
C ILE A 114 -3.17 -11.72 19.12
N VAL A 115 -3.82 -10.57 18.94
CA VAL A 115 -3.77 -9.46 19.90
C VAL A 115 -5.01 -9.50 20.77
N ALA A 116 -4.85 -9.79 22.07
CA ALA A 116 -5.95 -9.76 23.02
C ALA A 116 -6.09 -8.38 23.68
N VAL A 117 -7.25 -7.77 23.50
CA VAL A 117 -7.60 -6.45 24.06
C VAL A 117 -8.58 -6.66 25.22
N GLY A 118 -8.15 -6.34 26.45
CA GLY A 118 -8.95 -6.47 27.66
C GLY A 118 -9.20 -5.13 28.35
N SER A 119 -10.24 -5.03 29.18
CA SER A 119 -10.45 -3.88 30.08
C SER A 119 -9.73 -4.02 31.42
N ASP A 120 -8.66 -4.82 31.47
CA ASP A 120 -7.69 -4.87 32.56
C ASP A 120 -6.53 -3.88 32.37
N THR A 121 -5.66 -3.79 33.37
CA THR A 121 -4.49 -2.89 33.41
C THR A 121 -3.22 -3.67 33.73
N ALA A 122 -2.09 -3.20 33.19
CA ALA A 122 -0.75 -3.63 33.57
C ALA A 122 0.05 -2.45 34.15
N GLY A 123 -0.59 -1.64 35.01
CA GLY A 123 0.01 -0.43 35.56
C GLY A 123 0.18 0.63 34.48
N SER A 124 1.43 1.03 34.18
CA SER A 124 1.71 2.05 33.18
C SER A 124 1.86 1.51 31.74
N LEU A 125 1.82 0.18 31.55
CA LEU A 125 1.91 -0.45 30.24
C LEU A 125 0.54 -0.41 29.52
N PHE A 126 0.56 0.02 28.26
CA PHE A 126 -0.63 0.04 27.39
C PHE A 126 -0.76 -1.22 26.54
N GLY A 127 0.35 -1.83 26.17
CA GLY A 127 0.39 -3.06 25.40
C GLY A 127 1.76 -3.74 25.49
N GLN A 128 1.79 -5.00 25.04
CA GLN A 128 3.00 -5.79 24.92
C GLN A 128 2.81 -6.92 23.92
N ALA A 129 3.64 -6.93 22.88
CA ALA A 129 3.89 -8.05 21.99
C ALA A 129 4.69 -9.20 22.65
N GLN A 130 4.50 -10.43 22.19
CA GLN A 130 5.24 -11.61 22.63
C GLN A 130 6.71 -11.51 22.24
N ALA A 131 6.99 -11.12 21.00
CA ALA A 131 8.33 -10.97 20.45
C ALA A 131 8.36 -9.83 19.41
N VAL A 132 9.53 -9.60 18.81
CA VAL A 132 9.66 -8.79 17.60
C VAL A 132 10.24 -9.67 16.52
N ASP A 133 9.43 -9.97 15.50
CA ASP A 133 9.69 -11.08 14.59
C ASP A 133 10.34 -10.57 13.30
N THR A 134 11.66 -10.43 13.34
CA THR A 134 12.45 -9.99 12.18
C THR A 134 12.94 -11.19 11.38
N ASN A 135 12.18 -11.54 10.34
CA ASN A 135 12.52 -12.63 9.40
C ASN A 135 12.77 -13.96 10.14
N ASP A 136 11.87 -14.36 11.03
CA ASP A 136 12.04 -15.57 11.84
C ASP A 136 11.14 -16.73 11.38
N ALA A 137 11.45 -17.90 11.91
CA ALA A 137 10.79 -19.16 11.60
C ALA A 137 9.53 -19.40 12.46
N ASP A 138 9.15 -18.46 13.34
CA ASP A 138 7.92 -18.53 14.12
C ASP A 138 6.84 -17.65 13.49
N PRO A 139 5.88 -18.25 12.78
CA PRO A 139 4.84 -17.49 12.12
C PRO A 139 3.65 -17.20 13.05
N GLN A 140 3.77 -17.41 14.38
CA GLN A 140 2.65 -17.48 15.32
C GLN A 140 2.94 -16.78 16.66
N ASP A 141 2.44 -15.55 16.81
CA ASP A 141 2.66 -14.79 18.05
C ASP A 141 1.38 -14.23 18.65
N TYR A 142 1.56 -13.77 19.88
CA TYR A 142 0.52 -13.21 20.70
C TYR A 142 0.91 -11.80 21.14
N ALA A 143 -0.09 -11.01 21.49
CA ALA A 143 0.10 -9.69 22.06
C ALA A 143 -1.04 -9.34 23.00
N ARG A 144 -0.80 -8.37 23.88
CA ARG A 144 -1.78 -7.84 24.83
C ARG A 144 -1.93 -6.34 24.67
N VAL A 145 -3.16 -5.86 24.77
CA VAL A 145 -3.49 -4.45 25.00
C VAL A 145 -4.37 -4.34 26.23
N TRP A 146 -3.98 -3.44 27.14
CA TRP A 146 -4.64 -3.19 28.41
C TRP A 146 -5.41 -1.87 28.36
N ALA A 147 -6.68 -1.94 27.94
CA ALA A 147 -7.48 -0.75 27.68
C ALA A 147 -7.69 0.12 28.94
N LYS A 148 -7.71 -0.49 30.14
CA LYS A 148 -7.86 0.26 31.39
C LYS A 148 -6.62 1.07 31.76
N SER A 149 -5.43 0.71 31.27
CA SER A 149 -4.24 1.55 31.46
C SER A 149 -4.42 2.95 30.86
N PHE A 150 -5.20 3.09 29.78
CA PHE A 150 -5.57 4.40 29.22
C PHE A 150 -6.52 5.17 30.14
N LYS A 151 -7.50 4.50 30.75
CA LYS A 151 -8.37 5.12 31.77
C LYS A 151 -7.56 5.63 32.95
N ASP A 152 -6.67 4.79 33.47
CA ASP A 152 -5.92 5.08 34.69
C ASP A 152 -4.94 6.23 34.47
N THR A 153 -4.37 6.34 33.26
CA THR A 153 -3.40 7.38 32.92
C THR A 153 -4.05 8.66 32.38
N TYR A 154 -5.09 8.54 31.55
CA TYR A 154 -5.65 9.65 30.76
C TYR A 154 -7.14 9.91 30.98
N GLY A 155 -7.78 9.21 31.94
CA GLY A 155 -9.20 9.35 32.27
C GLY A 155 -9.50 10.34 33.40
N ALA A 156 -8.49 10.94 34.03
CA ALA A 156 -8.67 11.94 35.09
C ALA A 156 -9.13 13.31 34.56
N ALA A 157 -9.63 14.19 35.44
CA ALA A 157 -10.05 15.54 35.05
C ALA A 157 -8.93 16.32 34.34
N GLY A 158 -9.23 16.89 33.18
CA GLY A 158 -8.26 17.63 32.36
C GLY A 158 -7.37 16.76 31.47
N GLN A 159 -7.53 15.43 31.49
CA GLN A 159 -6.80 14.50 30.65
C GLN A 159 -7.55 14.16 29.35
N PRO A 160 -6.86 13.66 28.31
CA PRO A 160 -7.39 13.60 26.95
C PRO A 160 -8.54 12.62 26.72
N LEU A 161 -8.82 11.70 27.66
CA LEU A 161 -9.91 10.74 27.60
C LEU A 161 -11.00 10.99 28.67
N ASN A 162 -11.08 12.23 29.18
CA ASN A 162 -12.07 12.63 30.18
C ASN A 162 -13.01 13.73 29.66
N GLY A 163 -14.23 13.80 30.22
CA GLY A 163 -15.19 14.86 29.94
C GLY A 163 -15.49 14.97 28.44
N VAL A 164 -15.32 16.16 27.87
CA VAL A 164 -15.53 16.39 26.42
C VAL A 164 -14.57 15.62 25.52
N GLY A 165 -13.42 15.18 26.05
CA GLY A 165 -12.46 14.34 25.34
C GLY A 165 -12.79 12.85 25.36
N SER A 166 -13.72 12.41 26.23
CA SER A 166 -14.14 11.02 26.32
C SER A 166 -15.16 10.71 25.21
N THR A 167 -14.64 10.46 24.01
CA THR A 167 -15.45 10.18 22.81
C THR A 167 -15.09 8.82 22.23
N LEU A 168 -16.02 8.22 21.49
CA LEU A 168 -15.77 6.98 20.74
C LEU A 168 -14.49 7.05 19.92
N GLU A 169 -14.31 8.14 19.18
CA GLU A 169 -13.14 8.32 18.31
C GLU A 169 -11.84 8.33 19.13
N ARG A 170 -11.76 9.13 20.19
CA ARG A 170 -10.52 9.27 20.96
C ARG A 170 -10.12 8.00 21.71
N TRP A 171 -11.09 7.28 22.26
CA TRP A 171 -10.86 5.98 22.90
C TRP A 171 -10.44 4.91 21.89
N SER A 172 -11.12 4.84 20.74
CA SER A 172 -10.80 3.86 19.71
C SER A 172 -9.48 4.16 18.99
N THR A 173 -9.11 5.42 18.79
CA THR A 173 -7.78 5.80 18.28
C THR A 173 -6.66 5.36 19.24
N ALA A 174 -6.81 5.62 20.54
CA ALA A 174 -5.80 5.25 21.53
C ALA A 174 -5.62 3.72 21.61
N ILE A 175 -6.72 2.97 21.70
CA ILE A 175 -6.67 1.49 21.81
C ILE A 175 -6.32 0.85 20.46
N GLY A 176 -6.90 1.32 19.36
CA GLY A 176 -6.69 0.81 18.00
C GLY A 176 -5.26 0.97 17.53
N THR A 177 -4.69 2.18 17.62
CA THR A 177 -3.30 2.40 17.20
C THR A 177 -2.30 1.66 18.09
N THR A 178 -2.61 1.41 19.36
CA THR A 178 -1.79 0.52 20.21
C THR A 178 -1.98 -0.95 19.83
N THR A 179 -3.17 -1.37 19.41
CA THR A 179 -3.40 -2.72 18.88
C THR A 179 -2.57 -2.94 17.61
N SER A 180 -2.55 -1.97 16.69
CA SER A 180 -1.66 -1.99 15.51
C SER A 180 -0.18 -1.98 15.90
N HIS A 181 0.21 -1.21 16.92
CA HIS A 181 1.58 -1.18 17.44
C HIS A 181 2.06 -2.57 17.92
N GLU A 182 1.26 -3.24 18.75
CA GLU A 182 1.66 -4.56 19.26
C GLU A 182 1.63 -5.64 18.17
N ALA A 183 0.69 -5.55 17.22
CA ALA A 183 0.70 -6.43 16.06
C ALA A 183 1.95 -6.20 15.17
N ALA A 184 2.38 -4.95 15.00
CA ALA A 184 3.52 -4.61 14.16
C ALA A 184 4.84 -5.14 14.71
N HIS A 185 5.01 -5.19 16.05
CA HIS A 185 6.13 -5.92 16.68
C HIS A 185 6.18 -7.37 16.22
N ASN A 186 5.07 -8.09 16.30
CA ASN A 186 4.98 -9.48 15.84
C ASN A 186 5.10 -9.65 14.31
N TYR A 187 5.24 -8.56 13.57
CA TYR A 187 5.56 -8.56 12.14
C TYR A 187 6.91 -7.90 11.84
N GLY A 188 7.75 -7.69 12.87
CA GLY A 188 9.14 -7.28 12.76
C GLY A 188 9.40 -5.77 12.87
N ALA A 189 8.38 -4.95 13.11
CA ALA A 189 8.58 -3.54 13.40
C ALA A 189 9.09 -3.35 14.83
N ALA A 190 9.86 -2.29 15.06
CA ALA A 190 10.45 -1.96 16.36
C ALA A 190 10.23 -0.49 16.67
N HIS A 191 10.37 -0.09 17.93
CA HIS A 191 10.21 1.31 18.34
C HIS A 191 11.15 2.25 17.58
N GLY A 192 12.40 1.83 17.35
CA GLY A 192 13.37 2.61 16.59
C GLY A 192 12.97 2.88 15.13
N HIS A 193 12.10 2.05 14.55
CA HIS A 193 11.64 2.19 13.17
C HIS A 193 10.65 3.36 13.01
N SER A 194 10.14 3.90 14.12
CA SER A 194 9.32 5.12 14.09
C SER A 194 10.11 6.38 13.76
N ALA A 195 11.45 6.34 13.73
CA ALA A 195 12.25 7.50 13.37
C ALA A 195 11.94 7.96 11.94
N PRO A 196 11.59 9.24 11.73
CA PRO A 196 11.21 9.73 10.43
C PRO A 196 12.42 9.87 9.50
N ARG A 197 12.18 9.64 8.20
CA ARG A 197 13.14 10.03 7.16
C ARG A 197 13.06 11.55 6.91
N PRO A 198 14.06 12.20 6.26
CA PRO A 198 14.20 13.68 6.20
C PRO A 198 13.02 14.50 5.67
N THR A 199 12.00 13.86 5.09
CA THR A 199 10.81 14.48 4.49
C THR A 199 9.51 13.85 4.97
N GLU A 200 9.60 12.87 5.86
CA GLU A 200 8.47 12.29 6.55
C GLU A 200 8.01 13.22 7.67
N ASP A 201 6.78 13.04 8.15
CA ASP A 201 6.26 13.82 9.25
C ASP A 201 6.87 13.41 10.61
N ALA A 202 6.35 13.97 11.69
CA ALA A 202 6.99 13.86 12.99
C ALA A 202 6.93 12.44 13.54
N GLN A 203 8.02 11.93 14.13
CA GLN A 203 8.12 10.60 14.75
C GLN A 203 6.88 10.14 15.53
N ASN A 204 6.30 11.02 16.36
CA ASN A 204 5.13 10.70 17.19
C ASN A 204 3.81 10.56 16.42
N TRP A 205 3.83 10.72 15.10
CA TRP A 205 2.72 10.42 14.19
C TRP A 205 2.84 8.99 13.63
N HIS A 206 3.95 8.30 13.95
CA HIS A 206 4.18 6.92 13.56
C HIS A 206 3.68 5.92 14.60
N ILE A 207 3.26 4.74 14.14
CA ILE A 207 2.65 3.71 14.99
C ILE A 207 3.64 3.19 16.03
N MET A 208 4.91 2.96 15.69
CA MET A 208 5.89 2.42 16.65
C MET A 208 6.46 3.44 17.62
N ALA A 209 6.05 4.71 17.55
CA ALA A 209 6.44 5.72 18.54
C ALA A 209 5.94 5.39 19.94
N THR A 210 6.70 5.79 20.96
CA THR A 210 6.45 5.44 22.37
C THR A 210 6.64 6.64 23.30
N GLY A 211 6.48 6.43 24.60
CA GLY A 211 6.74 7.48 25.58
C GLY A 211 8.18 8.02 25.49
N SER A 212 9.18 7.18 25.19
CA SER A 212 10.57 7.60 25.04
C SER A 212 10.81 8.55 23.85
N THR A 213 9.93 8.55 22.84
CA THR A 213 9.96 9.49 21.72
C THR A 213 9.18 10.79 22.01
N GLY A 214 8.62 10.94 23.22
CA GLY A 214 7.80 12.06 23.62
C GLY A 214 6.31 11.93 23.26
N LEU A 215 5.84 10.71 22.96
CA LEU A 215 4.44 10.46 22.62
C LEU A 215 3.54 10.72 23.84
N THR A 216 2.72 11.77 23.76
CA THR A 216 1.80 12.18 24.84
C THR A 216 0.44 11.49 24.75
N GLY A 217 -0.34 11.53 25.84
CA GLY A 217 -1.73 11.05 25.83
C GLY A 217 -2.62 11.75 24.80
N GLU A 218 -2.43 13.06 24.59
CA GLU A 218 -3.19 13.81 23.58
C GLU A 218 -2.86 13.30 22.17
N MET A 219 -1.58 13.04 21.88
CA MET A 219 -1.17 12.47 20.60
C MET A 219 -1.75 11.07 20.39
N ARG A 220 -1.79 10.23 21.43
CA ARG A 220 -2.40 8.88 21.36
C ARG A 220 -3.91 8.93 21.12
N ALA A 221 -4.60 9.87 21.75
CA ALA A 221 -6.06 9.96 21.71
C ALA A 221 -6.59 10.71 20.47
N ALA A 222 -5.87 11.72 19.98
CA ALA A 222 -6.40 12.64 18.98
C ALA A 222 -5.96 12.36 17.54
N ARG A 223 -4.94 11.53 17.34
CA ARG A 223 -4.30 11.36 16.02
C ARG A 223 -4.37 9.92 15.54
N ASN A 224 -4.96 9.75 14.36
CA ASN A 224 -4.80 8.53 13.58
C ASN A 224 -3.36 8.48 13.05
N ARG A 225 -2.52 7.71 13.73
CA ARG A 225 -1.11 7.50 13.37
C ARG A 225 -1.01 6.57 12.16
N HIS A 226 0.12 6.55 11.46
CA HIS A 226 0.39 5.62 10.36
C HIS A 226 1.75 4.96 10.53
N PHE A 227 2.06 3.97 9.70
CA PHE A 227 3.41 3.44 9.68
C PHE A 227 4.39 4.45 9.08
N SER A 228 5.57 4.56 9.65
CA SER A 228 6.69 5.29 9.02
C SER A 228 7.11 4.61 7.72
N ASP A 229 7.91 5.27 6.89
CA ASP A 229 8.50 4.69 5.68
C ASP A 229 9.28 3.40 6.02
N THR A 230 10.08 3.42 7.09
CA THR A 230 10.88 2.27 7.53
C THR A 230 9.99 1.13 8.06
N GLU A 231 8.97 1.46 8.86
CA GLU A 231 7.99 0.47 9.34
C GLU A 231 7.24 -0.17 8.17
N TYR A 232 6.79 0.64 7.21
CA TYR A 232 6.06 0.17 6.02
C TYR A 232 6.93 -0.74 5.15
N GLU A 233 8.19 -0.38 4.92
CA GLU A 233 9.13 -1.20 4.14
C GLU A 233 9.37 -2.58 4.76
N ILE A 234 9.54 -2.63 6.09
CA ILE A 234 9.74 -3.88 6.84
C ILE A 234 8.48 -4.74 6.81
N LEU A 235 7.31 -4.14 7.07
CA LEU A 235 6.04 -4.86 6.99
C LEU A 235 5.77 -5.35 5.56
N GLY A 236 6.07 -4.54 4.55
CA GLY A 236 5.94 -4.92 3.14
C GLY A 236 6.76 -6.16 2.79
N HIS A 237 7.97 -6.27 3.33
CA HIS A 237 8.81 -7.47 3.21
C HIS A 237 8.23 -8.67 3.97
N ASN A 238 7.90 -8.49 5.25
CA ASN A 238 7.57 -9.60 6.15
C ASN A 238 6.16 -10.17 5.96
N ILE A 239 5.20 -9.37 5.52
CA ILE A 239 3.80 -9.78 5.33
C ILE A 239 3.26 -9.50 3.92
N GLY A 240 4.07 -8.94 3.01
CA GLY A 240 3.68 -8.71 1.62
C GLY A 240 2.72 -7.53 1.43
N LEU A 241 2.46 -7.20 0.16
CA LEU A 241 1.62 -6.08 -0.28
C LEU A 241 0.34 -6.57 -0.97
N ASN A 242 -0.76 -5.84 -0.81
CA ASN A 242 -2.03 -6.12 -1.49
C ASN A 242 -2.05 -5.66 -2.94
N THR A 243 -1.41 -4.53 -3.23
CA THR A 243 -1.32 -3.98 -4.57
C THR A 243 0.02 -4.34 -5.15
N LYS A 244 0.02 -5.25 -6.14
CA LYS A 244 1.24 -5.56 -6.88
C LYS A 244 1.42 -4.66 -8.09
N THR A 245 0.31 -4.24 -8.72
CA THR A 245 0.34 -3.35 -9.86
C THR A 245 -0.75 -2.28 -9.77
N LEU A 246 -0.42 -1.06 -10.14
CA LEU A 246 -1.34 0.07 -10.24
C LEU A 246 -1.05 0.82 -11.52
N HIS A 247 -2.05 0.93 -12.38
CA HIS A 247 -1.91 1.47 -13.72
C HIS A 247 -2.76 2.73 -13.88
N ASN A 248 -2.19 3.75 -14.48
CA ASN A 248 -2.88 4.99 -14.81
C ASN A 248 -2.36 5.54 -16.14
N TRP A 249 -3.20 6.22 -16.89
CA TRP A 249 -2.90 6.59 -18.27
C TRP A 249 -3.46 7.96 -18.63
N ASP A 250 -2.64 8.78 -19.31
CA ASP A 250 -3.10 9.90 -20.11
C ASP A 250 -3.24 9.47 -21.57
N PHE A 251 -4.44 9.62 -22.10
CA PHE A 251 -4.76 9.33 -23.49
C PHE A 251 -5.31 10.54 -24.22
N VAL A 252 -5.23 10.52 -25.55
CA VAL A 252 -5.94 11.44 -26.44
C VAL A 252 -6.89 10.65 -27.32
N ASN A 253 -8.09 11.19 -27.60
CA ASN A 253 -8.97 10.62 -28.63
C ASN A 253 -8.47 11.02 -30.04
N PRO A 254 -7.87 10.11 -30.83
CA PRO A 254 -7.30 10.46 -32.13
C PRO A 254 -8.36 10.57 -33.25
N ASN A 255 -9.62 10.29 -32.96
CA ASN A 255 -10.69 10.26 -33.95
C ASN A 255 -11.30 11.64 -34.17
N ASN A 256 -12.00 11.81 -35.30
CA ASN A 256 -12.86 12.96 -35.58
C ASN A 256 -14.27 12.81 -34.96
N THR A 257 -14.48 11.76 -34.17
CA THR A 257 -15.77 11.39 -33.59
C THR A 257 -15.65 11.30 -32.08
N ASN A 258 -16.72 11.65 -31.37
CA ASN A 258 -16.82 11.52 -29.92
C ASN A 258 -16.62 10.06 -29.48
N ALA A 259 -15.81 9.84 -28.46
CA ALA A 259 -15.72 8.58 -27.75
C ALA A 259 -16.53 8.65 -26.44
N ASN A 260 -17.30 7.61 -26.15
CA ASN A 260 -18.11 7.50 -24.93
C ASN A 260 -17.89 6.20 -24.18
N LYS A 261 -16.99 5.34 -24.67
CA LYS A 261 -16.44 4.20 -23.96
C LYS A 261 -14.99 3.96 -24.37
N MET A 262 -14.18 3.52 -23.42
CA MET A 262 -12.85 2.96 -23.67
C MET A 262 -12.81 1.50 -23.21
N ARG A 263 -12.06 0.67 -23.94
CA ARG A 263 -11.72 -0.69 -23.56
C ARG A 263 -10.22 -0.88 -23.61
N ILE A 264 -9.66 -1.50 -22.59
CA ILE A 264 -8.28 -1.97 -22.58
C ILE A 264 -8.30 -3.49 -22.59
N LYS A 265 -7.59 -4.10 -23.53
CA LYS A 265 -7.34 -5.54 -23.56
C LYS A 265 -6.20 -5.84 -22.60
N LEU A 266 -6.47 -6.71 -21.65
CA LEU A 266 -5.51 -7.20 -20.67
C LEU A 266 -5.21 -8.67 -20.93
N LEU A 267 -3.96 -9.06 -20.74
CA LEU A 267 -3.56 -10.46 -20.65
C LEU A 267 -3.22 -10.76 -19.19
N SER A 268 -3.74 -11.87 -18.66
CA SER A 268 -3.48 -12.27 -17.29
C SER A 268 -3.24 -13.76 -17.15
N THR A 269 -2.44 -14.15 -16.17
CA THR A 269 -2.23 -15.56 -15.80
C THR A 269 -3.45 -16.17 -15.10
N SER A 270 -4.43 -15.35 -14.72
CA SER A 270 -5.69 -15.76 -14.09
C SER A 270 -6.88 -15.50 -15.03
N ASN A 271 -7.89 -16.38 -14.99
CA ASN A 271 -9.18 -16.17 -15.64
C ASN A 271 -10.15 -15.31 -14.80
N SER A 272 -9.75 -14.90 -13.60
CA SER A 272 -10.50 -14.06 -12.69
C SER A 272 -9.65 -12.87 -12.26
N LEU A 273 -10.12 -11.68 -12.58
CA LEU A 273 -9.55 -10.41 -12.15
C LEU A 273 -10.62 -9.61 -11.41
N SER A 274 -10.23 -8.87 -10.39
CA SER A 274 -11.07 -7.87 -9.76
C SER A 274 -10.30 -6.57 -9.58
N ILE A 275 -11.01 -5.44 -9.61
CA ILE A 275 -10.42 -4.12 -9.52
C ILE A 275 -10.36 -3.71 -8.05
N ASN A 276 -9.20 -3.22 -7.58
CA ASN A 276 -9.07 -2.71 -6.22
C ASN A 276 -9.37 -1.21 -6.17
N TRP A 277 -8.48 -0.42 -6.76
CA TRP A 277 -8.59 1.02 -6.89
C TRP A 277 -8.79 1.38 -8.36
N TRP A 278 -9.47 2.49 -8.61
CA TRP A 278 -9.53 3.10 -9.93
C TRP A 278 -9.47 4.61 -9.80
N TYR A 279 -8.95 5.27 -10.84
CA TYR A 279 -8.92 6.71 -10.86
C TYR A 279 -10.36 7.25 -10.98
N ASN A 280 -10.78 8.02 -9.98
CA ASN A 280 -12.10 8.66 -9.95
C ASN A 280 -12.01 10.19 -9.93
N GLY A 281 -10.86 10.78 -10.24
CA GLY A 281 -10.71 12.23 -10.33
C GLY A 281 -11.46 12.83 -11.53
N SER A 282 -11.45 14.17 -11.60
CA SER A 282 -12.21 14.94 -12.59
C SER A 282 -11.67 14.83 -14.01
N ALA A 283 -10.44 14.32 -14.22
CA ALA A 283 -9.89 14.12 -15.56
C ALA A 283 -10.42 12.85 -16.26
N SER A 284 -11.16 11.98 -15.54
CA SER A 284 -11.78 10.80 -16.12
C SER A 284 -13.21 11.07 -16.56
N PRO A 285 -13.59 10.74 -17.81
CA PRO A 285 -14.98 10.81 -18.27
C PRO A 285 -15.89 9.77 -17.61
N TRP A 286 -15.30 8.69 -17.10
CA TRP A 286 -16.02 7.51 -16.64
C TRP A 286 -15.72 7.15 -15.19
N GLN A 287 -16.62 6.39 -14.58
CA GLN A 287 -16.50 5.83 -13.24
C GLN A 287 -16.78 4.33 -13.23
N ASN A 288 -16.46 3.65 -12.13
CA ASN A 288 -16.77 2.25 -11.88
C ASN A 288 -16.39 1.34 -13.07
N PRO A 289 -15.10 1.30 -13.46
CA PRO A 289 -14.67 0.41 -14.52
C PRO A 289 -14.99 -1.04 -14.17
N THR A 290 -15.16 -1.86 -15.19
CA THR A 290 -15.43 -3.30 -15.05
C THR A 290 -14.37 -4.11 -15.75
N VAL A 291 -13.92 -5.20 -15.13
CA VAL A 291 -13.02 -6.17 -15.76
C VAL A 291 -13.77 -7.50 -15.96
N SER A 292 -13.65 -8.09 -17.14
CA SER A 292 -14.32 -9.36 -17.47
C SER A 292 -13.46 -10.24 -18.36
N TYR A 293 -13.39 -11.53 -18.03
CA TYR A 293 -12.79 -12.56 -18.87
C TYR A 293 -13.60 -12.75 -20.17
N THR A 294 -12.92 -12.84 -21.30
CA THR A 294 -13.58 -12.93 -22.61
C THR A 294 -13.94 -14.36 -23.02
N GLY A 295 -13.55 -15.37 -22.24
CA GLY A 295 -13.68 -16.78 -22.66
C GLY A 295 -12.55 -17.25 -23.59
N SER A 296 -11.56 -16.41 -23.89
CA SER A 296 -10.46 -16.73 -24.81
C SER A 296 -9.10 -16.64 -24.16
N THR A 297 -8.13 -17.35 -24.72
CA THR A 297 -6.70 -17.22 -24.37
C THR A 297 -5.91 -16.63 -25.53
N GLN A 298 -4.71 -16.12 -25.22
CA GLN A 298 -3.76 -15.61 -26.20
C GLN A 298 -2.35 -16.08 -25.86
N ASN A 299 -1.65 -16.60 -26.86
CA ASN A 299 -0.21 -16.83 -26.77
C ASN A 299 0.54 -15.51 -26.89
N PHE A 300 1.38 -15.22 -25.91
CA PHE A 300 2.24 -14.04 -25.91
C PHE A 300 3.59 -14.42 -25.28
N GLN A 301 4.67 -14.17 -26.02
CA GLN A 301 6.05 -14.46 -25.59
C GLN A 301 6.23 -15.90 -25.06
N GLY A 302 5.66 -16.89 -25.76
CA GLY A 302 5.76 -18.30 -25.40
C GLY A 302 4.80 -18.76 -24.29
N ASN A 303 4.06 -17.85 -23.66
CA ASN A 303 3.12 -18.14 -22.57
C ASN A 303 1.66 -17.98 -23.00
N VAL A 304 0.79 -18.80 -22.43
CA VAL A 304 -0.67 -18.70 -22.63
C VAL A 304 -1.25 -17.79 -21.55
N TYR A 305 -1.96 -16.74 -21.96
CA TYR A 305 -2.65 -15.83 -21.05
C TYR A 305 -4.16 -15.84 -21.29
N TYR A 306 -4.94 -15.63 -20.23
CA TYR A 306 -6.36 -15.35 -20.30
C TYR A 306 -6.58 -13.90 -20.74
N VAL A 307 -7.49 -13.70 -21.70
CA VAL A 307 -7.81 -12.38 -22.22
C VAL A 307 -8.94 -11.76 -21.41
N HIS A 308 -8.75 -10.54 -20.94
CA HIS A 308 -9.76 -9.76 -20.24
C HIS A 308 -10.02 -8.43 -20.93
N ASN A 309 -11.25 -7.93 -20.79
CA ASN A 309 -11.61 -6.57 -21.15
C ASN A 309 -11.75 -5.75 -19.89
N LEU A 310 -10.97 -4.67 -19.78
CA LEU A 310 -11.20 -3.59 -18.84
C LEU A 310 -12.00 -2.48 -19.54
N ASP A 311 -13.24 -2.28 -19.13
CA ASP A 311 -14.17 -1.33 -19.75
C ASP A 311 -14.39 -0.10 -18.87
N PHE A 312 -14.24 1.07 -19.47
CA PHE A 312 -14.64 2.37 -18.92
C PHE A 312 -15.81 2.90 -19.75
N ALA A 313 -17.02 2.85 -19.20
CA ALA A 313 -18.24 3.19 -19.95
C ALA A 313 -19.29 3.97 -19.15
N THR A 314 -19.28 3.87 -17.82
CA THR A 314 -20.27 4.56 -16.98
C THR A 314 -19.95 6.05 -16.92
N ALA A 315 -20.74 6.87 -17.60
CA ALA A 315 -20.55 8.32 -17.67
C ALA A 315 -20.63 8.99 -16.29
N LYS A 316 -19.82 10.02 -16.09
CA LYS A 316 -19.93 10.94 -14.95
C LYS A 316 -19.55 12.38 -15.35
N PRO A 317 -19.89 13.38 -14.51
CA PRO A 317 -19.31 14.72 -14.64
C PRO A 317 -17.79 14.67 -14.55
N TRP A 318 -17.12 15.44 -15.40
CA TRP A 318 -15.65 15.48 -15.52
C TRP A 318 -15.21 16.83 -16.09
N SER A 319 -13.91 17.03 -16.32
CA SER A 319 -13.35 18.29 -16.82
C SER A 319 -13.70 18.61 -18.28
N GLY A 320 -14.19 17.63 -19.02
CA GLY A 320 -14.71 17.83 -20.37
C GLY A 320 -16.13 18.43 -20.38
N PRO A 321 -16.61 18.87 -21.56
CA PRO A 321 -17.85 19.65 -21.66
C PRO A 321 -19.12 18.83 -21.45
N SER A 322 -19.06 17.52 -21.71
CA SER A 322 -20.22 16.63 -21.62
C SER A 322 -19.88 15.36 -20.83
N PRO A 323 -20.72 14.95 -19.87
CA PRO A 323 -20.49 13.75 -19.06
C PRO A 323 -20.21 12.50 -19.89
N GLY A 324 -19.13 11.78 -19.59
CA GLY A 324 -18.76 10.54 -20.29
C GLY A 324 -18.41 10.65 -21.77
N ILE A 325 -18.25 11.86 -22.32
CA ILE A 325 -17.96 12.07 -23.74
C ILE A 325 -16.60 12.74 -23.92
N VAL A 326 -15.65 12.01 -24.50
CA VAL A 326 -14.35 12.52 -24.95
C VAL A 326 -14.47 13.01 -26.40
N MET A 327 -14.36 14.32 -26.60
CA MET A 327 -14.42 14.94 -27.94
C MET A 327 -13.22 14.55 -28.81
N PRO A 328 -13.29 14.78 -30.14
CA PRO A 328 -12.15 14.67 -31.04
C PRO A 328 -10.92 15.43 -30.54
N ALA A 329 -9.75 14.79 -30.57
CA ALA A 329 -8.47 15.32 -30.10
C ALA A 329 -8.42 15.75 -28.62
N ALA A 330 -9.43 15.44 -27.81
CA ALA A 330 -9.43 15.79 -26.39
C ALA A 330 -8.61 14.79 -25.58
N PRO A 331 -7.80 15.26 -24.61
CA PRO A 331 -7.13 14.40 -23.65
C PRO A 331 -8.10 13.93 -22.57
N PHE A 332 -7.81 12.78 -21.97
CA PHE A 332 -8.52 12.24 -20.83
C PHE A 332 -7.61 11.29 -20.04
N HIS A 333 -7.98 11.04 -18.78
CA HIS A 333 -7.17 10.25 -17.86
C HIS A 333 -7.98 9.14 -17.22
N THR A 334 -7.40 7.95 -17.09
CA THR A 334 -8.07 6.77 -16.51
C THR A 334 -7.04 5.85 -15.88
N GLY A 335 -7.44 5.08 -14.87
CA GLY A 335 -6.55 4.12 -14.22
C GLY A 335 -7.29 3.07 -13.41
N ALA A 336 -6.63 1.95 -13.19
CA ALA A 336 -7.10 0.86 -12.35
C ALA A 336 -5.92 0.04 -11.78
N SER A 337 -6.14 -0.61 -10.65
CA SER A 337 -5.30 -1.67 -10.10
C SER A 337 -6.11 -2.95 -9.96
N PHE A 338 -5.39 -4.08 -9.88
CA PHE A 338 -5.99 -5.40 -9.85
C PHE A 338 -5.66 -6.14 -8.56
N ALA A 339 -6.62 -6.96 -8.15
CA ALA A 339 -6.53 -7.81 -6.98
C ALA A 339 -5.70 -9.06 -7.21
N GLY A 340 -5.08 -9.54 -6.13
CA GLY A 340 -4.38 -10.81 -6.10
C GLY A 340 -2.98 -10.76 -6.71
N SER A 341 -2.42 -11.93 -6.98
CA SER A 341 -1.05 -12.13 -7.47
C SER A 341 -0.95 -12.32 -8.99
N ALA A 342 -2.08 -12.22 -9.71
CA ALA A 342 -2.08 -12.45 -11.14
C ALA A 342 -1.30 -11.35 -11.87
N THR A 343 -0.36 -11.74 -12.72
CA THR A 343 0.31 -10.79 -13.63
C THR A 343 -0.75 -10.18 -14.55
N VAL A 344 -0.67 -8.87 -14.74
CA VAL A 344 -1.54 -8.14 -15.68
C VAL A 344 -0.67 -7.41 -16.69
N ILE A 345 -0.83 -7.78 -17.95
CA ILE A 345 -0.17 -7.17 -19.10
C ILE A 345 -1.18 -6.28 -19.82
N VAL A 346 -0.82 -5.03 -20.05
CA VAL A 346 -1.63 -4.09 -20.83
C VAL A 346 -1.28 -4.28 -22.30
N PHE A 347 -2.25 -4.69 -23.13
CA PHE A 347 -1.96 -5.14 -24.50
C PHE A 347 -2.45 -4.18 -25.59
N ASP A 348 -3.70 -3.74 -25.52
CA ASP A 348 -4.29 -2.90 -26.56
C ASP A 348 -5.38 -1.99 -26.00
N VAL A 349 -5.68 -0.90 -26.69
CA VAL A 349 -6.68 0.10 -26.29
C VAL A 349 -7.65 0.34 -27.44
N GLN A 350 -8.92 0.50 -27.12
CA GLN A 350 -9.98 0.76 -28.08
C GLN A 350 -10.90 1.85 -27.57
N LEU A 351 -11.41 2.67 -28.48
CA LEU A 351 -12.44 3.67 -28.20
C LEU A 351 -13.72 3.36 -28.97
N PHE A 352 -14.86 3.70 -28.38
CA PHE A 352 -16.17 3.44 -28.95
C PHE A 352 -17.04 4.69 -28.95
N ASN A 353 -17.92 4.78 -29.93
CA ASN A 353 -19.06 5.67 -29.95
C ASN A 353 -20.36 4.85 -29.90
N GLY A 354 -21.02 4.81 -28.74
CA GLY A 354 -22.03 3.84 -28.40
C GLY A 354 -21.42 2.44 -28.39
N ALA A 355 -22.00 1.53 -29.18
CA ALA A 355 -21.48 0.19 -29.39
C ALA A 355 -20.48 0.12 -30.57
N THR A 356 -20.30 1.21 -31.33
CA THR A 356 -19.47 1.21 -32.54
C THR A 356 -18.01 1.45 -32.19
N LEU A 357 -17.14 0.51 -32.57
CA LEU A 357 -15.69 0.67 -32.47
C LEU A 357 -15.23 1.81 -33.38
N LEU A 358 -14.45 2.74 -32.83
CA LEU A 358 -13.83 3.82 -33.58
C LEU A 358 -12.59 3.31 -34.34
N PRO A 359 -12.30 3.85 -35.54
CA PRO A 359 -11.25 3.33 -36.41
C PRO A 359 -9.84 3.58 -35.89
N LEU A 360 -9.63 4.62 -35.08
CA LEU A 360 -8.33 4.94 -34.47
C LEU A 360 -8.38 4.71 -32.96
N ALA A 361 -7.28 4.23 -32.41
CA ALA A 361 -7.09 4.01 -30.98
C ALA A 361 -5.94 4.87 -30.44
N PRO A 362 -5.99 5.26 -29.15
CA PRO A 362 -4.81 5.79 -28.47
C PRO A 362 -3.64 4.82 -28.62
N ARG A 363 -2.46 5.34 -28.96
CA ARG A 363 -1.24 4.54 -29.15
C ARG A 363 -0.57 4.26 -27.82
N LEU A 364 -0.38 2.99 -27.49
CA LEU A 364 0.22 2.56 -26.23
C LEU A 364 1.29 1.50 -26.53
N ALA A 365 2.45 1.59 -25.87
CA ALA A 365 3.37 0.48 -25.77
C ALA A 365 2.84 -0.46 -24.69
N GLY A 366 2.65 -1.74 -25.02
CA GLY A 366 2.28 -2.73 -24.01
C GLY A 366 3.44 -2.93 -23.03
N TYR A 367 3.12 -3.35 -21.80
CA TYR A 367 4.12 -3.57 -20.75
C TYR A 367 3.67 -4.63 -19.75
N ASP A 368 4.64 -5.25 -19.08
CA ASP A 368 4.43 -6.29 -18.05
C ASP A 368 4.67 -5.78 -16.62
N ALA A 369 4.80 -6.69 -15.65
CA ALA A 369 5.08 -6.36 -14.26
C ALA A 369 6.58 -6.45 -13.89
N GLY A 370 7.43 -6.78 -14.86
CA GLY A 370 8.82 -7.11 -14.67
C GLY A 370 9.06 -8.45 -13.98
N ASP A 371 10.26 -8.97 -14.16
CA ASP A 371 10.73 -10.21 -13.53
C ASP A 371 12.23 -10.13 -13.24
N ILE A 372 12.72 -10.99 -12.34
CA ILE A 372 14.14 -11.12 -12.04
C ILE A 372 14.74 -12.16 -12.98
N ASP A 373 15.70 -11.73 -13.79
CA ASP A 373 16.51 -12.63 -14.60
C ASP A 373 17.47 -13.40 -13.67
N ALA A 374 17.32 -14.72 -13.60
CA ALA A 374 18.10 -15.55 -12.68
C ALA A 374 19.58 -15.69 -13.07
N ASP A 375 19.93 -15.48 -14.34
CA ASP A 375 21.33 -15.57 -14.78
C ASP A 375 22.11 -14.28 -14.43
N THR A 376 21.44 -13.14 -14.42
CA THR A 376 22.07 -11.82 -14.29
C THR A 376 21.71 -11.07 -13.00
N GLY A 377 20.68 -11.52 -12.28
CA GLY A 377 20.10 -10.84 -11.13
C GLY A 377 19.41 -9.51 -11.49
N ALA A 378 19.15 -9.24 -12.77
CA ALA A 378 18.55 -7.98 -13.20
C ALA A 378 17.02 -8.05 -13.11
N PHE A 379 16.42 -7.10 -12.37
CA PHE A 379 14.97 -6.89 -12.41
C PHE A 379 14.63 -6.01 -13.61
N THR A 380 13.89 -6.56 -14.57
CA THR A 380 13.67 -5.95 -15.87
C THR A 380 12.18 -5.83 -16.16
N LEU A 381 11.75 -4.62 -16.54
CA LEU A 381 10.41 -4.37 -17.06
C LEU A 381 10.45 -4.41 -18.59
N ASN A 382 9.48 -5.05 -19.22
CA ASN A 382 9.42 -5.10 -20.68
C ASN A 382 8.38 -4.12 -21.21
N PHE A 383 8.77 -3.32 -22.19
CA PHE A 383 7.85 -2.63 -23.10
C PHE A 383 7.84 -3.36 -24.44
N PHE A 384 6.70 -3.42 -25.10
CA PHE A 384 6.58 -4.06 -26.40
C PHE A 384 5.56 -3.36 -27.29
N ASN A 385 5.80 -3.46 -28.59
CA ASN A 385 4.92 -2.90 -29.60
C ASN A 385 3.94 -3.99 -30.05
N THR A 386 2.65 -3.77 -29.79
CA THR A 386 1.61 -4.74 -30.17
C THR A 386 1.23 -4.68 -31.65
N ASN A 387 1.75 -3.69 -32.40
CA ASN A 387 1.64 -3.62 -33.85
C ASN A 387 2.94 -3.13 -34.51
N PRO A 388 4.01 -3.96 -34.53
CA PRO A 388 5.30 -3.59 -35.12
C PRO A 388 5.21 -3.19 -36.60
N GLY A 389 4.25 -3.76 -37.34
CA GLY A 389 4.01 -3.44 -38.74
C GLY A 389 3.53 -2.00 -39.00
N ALA A 390 3.00 -1.32 -37.98
CA ALA A 390 2.61 0.09 -38.06
C ALA A 390 3.79 1.07 -37.82
N GLY A 391 4.98 0.55 -37.50
CA GLY A 391 6.17 1.34 -37.17
C GLY A 391 6.53 1.24 -35.68
N ALA A 392 7.78 1.58 -35.37
CA ALA A 392 8.29 1.58 -34.00
C ALA A 392 7.69 2.72 -33.18
N LEU A 393 7.40 2.44 -31.91
CA LEU A 393 7.07 3.45 -30.91
C LEU A 393 8.36 3.99 -30.27
N GLU A 394 8.28 5.17 -29.67
CA GLU A 394 9.38 5.77 -28.90
C GLU A 394 8.94 6.01 -27.45
N LEU A 395 9.77 5.57 -26.49
CA LEU A 395 9.71 6.08 -25.12
C LEU A 395 10.62 7.31 -25.06
N SER A 396 10.02 8.49 -25.22
CA SER A 396 10.77 9.76 -25.26
C SER A 396 11.45 10.06 -23.92
N GLU A 397 10.77 9.73 -22.82
CA GLU A 397 11.27 9.84 -21.47
C GLU A 397 10.59 8.78 -20.59
N VAL A 398 11.38 8.04 -19.82
CA VAL A 398 10.95 7.16 -18.74
C VAL A 398 11.57 7.65 -17.45
N GLN A 399 10.75 8.17 -16.55
CA GLN A 399 11.18 8.54 -15.20
C GLN A 399 10.88 7.37 -14.27
N ILE A 400 11.82 7.01 -13.41
CA ILE A 400 11.72 5.89 -12.49
C ILE A 400 11.97 6.43 -11.08
N PHE A 401 11.09 6.11 -10.15
CA PHE A 401 11.13 6.56 -8.76
C PHE A 401 11.05 5.35 -7.83
N ARG A 402 11.96 5.28 -6.85
CA ARG A 402 11.92 4.27 -5.78
C ARG A 402 11.11 4.83 -4.61
N SER A 403 9.87 4.37 -4.41
CA SER A 403 8.94 4.83 -3.38
C SER A 403 8.88 3.93 -2.12
N PRO A 404 8.97 4.47 -0.90
CA PRO A 404 8.83 3.70 0.35
C PRO A 404 7.43 3.08 0.53
N ARG A 405 6.41 3.76 -0.02
CA ARG A 405 4.98 3.45 0.14
C ARG A 405 4.24 3.51 -1.19
N MET A 406 3.01 3.01 -1.21
CA MET A 406 2.16 3.08 -2.39
C MET A 406 1.73 4.54 -2.62
N LEU A 407 1.90 5.06 -3.83
CA LEU A 407 1.23 6.30 -4.23
C LEU A 407 -0.27 6.07 -4.43
N ASP A 408 -1.08 7.05 -4.05
CA ASP A 408 -2.50 7.07 -4.40
C ASP A 408 -2.67 7.17 -5.92
N ILE A 409 -3.63 6.44 -6.47
CA ILE A 409 -3.90 6.46 -7.91
C ILE A 409 -4.24 7.87 -8.43
N SER A 410 -4.86 8.71 -7.60
CA SER A 410 -5.19 10.09 -7.92
C SER A 410 -3.97 11.01 -7.95
N ALA A 411 -2.85 10.61 -7.34
CA ALA A 411 -1.57 11.31 -7.38
C ALA A 411 -0.72 10.93 -8.61
N MET A 412 -1.02 9.81 -9.28
CA MET A 412 -0.26 9.31 -10.43
C MET A 412 -0.69 9.98 -11.74
N MET A 413 -0.38 11.26 -11.88
CA MET A 413 -0.68 12.08 -13.07
C MET A 413 0.37 13.19 -13.27
N ARG A 414 0.37 13.84 -14.44
CA ARG A 414 1.42 14.80 -14.88
C ARG A 414 1.80 15.85 -13.84
N ASP A 415 0.81 16.39 -13.15
CA ASP A 415 0.96 17.45 -12.15
C ASP A 415 0.54 16.98 -10.75
N GLY A 416 0.45 15.67 -10.55
CA GLY A 416 0.05 15.07 -9.28
C GLY A 416 1.14 15.25 -8.23
N ARG A 417 0.74 15.70 -7.03
CA ARG A 417 1.64 15.71 -5.87
C ARG A 417 1.78 14.27 -5.35
N PRO A 418 3.00 13.71 -5.22
CA PRO A 418 3.18 12.37 -4.66
C PRO A 418 2.64 12.31 -3.23
N VAL A 419 1.54 11.61 -3.05
CA VAL A 419 0.92 11.32 -1.76
C VAL A 419 0.49 9.86 -1.71
N ASP A 420 0.42 9.29 -0.51
CA ASP A 420 -0.13 7.95 -0.28
C ASP A 420 -1.67 7.98 -0.25
N VAL A 421 -2.28 6.81 -0.06
CA VAL A 421 -3.75 6.65 -0.01
C VAL A 421 -4.41 7.36 1.17
N ARG A 422 -3.63 7.79 2.17
CA ARG A 422 -4.08 8.61 3.30
C ARG A 422 -3.84 10.10 3.07
N GLY A 423 -3.30 10.48 1.91
CA GLY A 423 -2.98 11.84 1.54
C GLY A 423 -1.67 12.37 2.14
N GLN A 424 -0.85 11.50 2.75
CA GLN A 424 0.45 11.92 3.30
C GLN A 424 1.47 12.09 2.19
N PRO A 425 2.34 13.12 2.25
CA PRO A 425 3.39 13.31 1.27
C PRO A 425 4.33 12.10 1.20
N VAL A 426 4.59 11.61 -0.01
CA VAL A 426 5.55 10.54 -0.25
C VAL A 426 6.82 11.13 -0.85
N SER A 427 7.95 10.77 -0.27
CA SER A 427 9.27 11.13 -0.80
C SER A 427 9.97 9.90 -1.34
N PHE A 428 10.48 10.02 -2.55
CA PHE A 428 11.19 8.92 -3.19
C PHE A 428 12.61 8.80 -2.63
N HIS A 429 13.08 7.57 -2.45
CA HIS A 429 14.47 7.27 -2.07
C HIS A 429 15.45 7.71 -3.15
N SER A 430 15.06 7.52 -4.40
CA SER A 430 15.84 7.93 -5.56
C SER A 430 14.95 8.07 -6.79
N SER A 431 15.47 8.79 -7.78
CA SER A 431 14.87 8.92 -9.09
C SER A 431 15.92 8.79 -10.19
N SER A 432 15.56 8.17 -11.31
CA SER A 432 16.38 8.11 -12.51
C SER A 432 15.54 8.41 -13.76
N VAL A 433 16.20 8.78 -14.85
CA VAL A 433 15.53 9.07 -16.12
C VAL A 433 16.26 8.36 -17.24
N ILE A 434 15.51 7.64 -18.06
CA ILE A 434 15.97 7.00 -19.29
C ILE A 434 15.32 7.77 -20.44
N ARG A 435 16.14 8.31 -21.35
CA ARG A 435 15.67 9.12 -22.47
C ARG A 435 15.72 8.34 -23.76
N LYS A 436 14.73 8.60 -24.63
CA LYS A 436 14.69 8.23 -26.04
C LYS A 436 15.07 6.78 -26.32
N GLN A 437 14.12 5.88 -26.09
CA GLN A 437 14.26 4.46 -26.42
C GLN A 437 13.29 4.06 -27.52
N SER A 438 13.75 3.26 -28.47
CA SER A 438 12.90 2.71 -29.53
C SER A 438 12.26 1.40 -29.06
N VAL A 439 10.96 1.26 -29.27
CA VAL A 439 10.19 0.02 -29.05
C VAL A 439 9.74 -0.48 -30.42
N ALA A 440 10.64 -1.14 -31.13
CA ALA A 440 10.35 -1.74 -32.42
C ALA A 440 9.45 -2.98 -32.26
N GLU A 441 9.92 -3.94 -31.46
CA GLU A 441 9.15 -5.13 -31.07
C GLU A 441 9.09 -5.25 -29.55
N ARG A 442 10.26 -5.27 -28.90
CA ARG A 442 10.43 -5.33 -27.46
C ARG A 442 11.59 -4.43 -27.04
N LEU A 443 11.45 -3.83 -25.86
CA LEU A 443 12.48 -3.11 -25.15
C LEU A 443 12.53 -3.64 -23.72
N GLU A 444 13.69 -4.15 -23.33
CA GLU A 444 14.00 -4.53 -21.96
C GLU A 444 14.53 -3.30 -21.21
N LEU A 445 13.88 -2.97 -20.10
CA LEU A 445 14.22 -1.84 -19.26
C LEU A 445 14.70 -2.33 -17.88
N PRO A 446 16.01 -2.41 -17.64
CA PRO A 446 16.53 -2.82 -16.34
C PRO A 446 16.24 -1.73 -15.30
N LEU A 447 15.59 -2.11 -14.20
CA LEU A 447 15.19 -1.19 -13.14
C LEU A 447 16.11 -1.28 -11.91
N ALA A 448 16.70 -2.45 -11.68
CA ALA A 448 17.63 -2.72 -10.57
C ALA A 448 18.39 -4.03 -10.81
N LYS A 449 19.41 -4.26 -9.98
CA LYS A 449 20.12 -5.54 -9.87
C LYS A 449 20.03 -6.07 -8.45
N MET A 450 20.03 -7.38 -8.25
CA MET A 450 19.98 -7.99 -6.91
C MET A 450 21.16 -7.61 -6.01
N THR A 451 22.25 -7.12 -6.60
CA THR A 451 23.41 -6.54 -5.91
C THR A 451 23.21 -5.08 -5.49
N ASP A 452 22.15 -4.40 -5.94
CA ASP A 452 21.81 -3.06 -5.47
C ASP A 452 21.47 -3.12 -3.97
N PRO A 453 21.88 -2.12 -3.17
CA PRO A 453 21.52 -2.07 -1.77
C PRO A 453 20.00 -1.93 -1.58
N ARG A 454 19.46 -2.64 -0.59
CA ARG A 454 18.08 -2.48 -0.13
C ARG A 454 17.91 -1.14 0.57
N THR A 455 16.69 -0.59 0.55
CA THR A 455 16.38 0.69 1.21
C THR A 455 16.24 0.54 2.72
N VAL A 456 15.87 -0.65 3.18
CA VAL A 456 16.09 -1.12 4.55
C VAL A 456 16.93 -2.39 4.48
N ASP A 457 18.07 -2.36 5.18
CA ASP A 457 18.96 -3.50 5.39
C ASP A 457 19.59 -3.39 6.77
N ILE A 458 18.89 -3.89 7.78
CA ILE A 458 19.30 -3.81 9.18
C ILE A 458 19.68 -5.21 9.63
N VAL A 459 20.93 -5.37 10.07
CA VAL A 459 21.43 -6.60 10.71
C VAL A 459 21.48 -6.37 12.21
N TYR A 460 20.65 -7.09 12.96
CA TYR A 460 20.66 -7.01 14.42
C TYR A 460 21.75 -7.90 15.00
N LYS A 461 22.61 -7.32 15.81
CA LYS A 461 23.70 -8.00 16.50
C LYS A 461 23.33 -8.27 17.96
N PRO A 462 23.97 -9.25 18.61
CA PRO A 462 23.79 -9.50 20.04
C PRO A 462 24.00 -8.25 20.91
N GLU A 463 24.89 -7.35 20.49
CA GLU A 463 25.17 -6.08 21.19
C GLU A 463 24.01 -5.08 21.14
N ASP A 464 23.12 -5.20 20.15
CA ASP A 464 21.90 -4.38 20.02
C ASP A 464 20.82 -4.81 21.05
N CYS A 465 21.11 -5.83 21.85
CA CYS A 465 20.25 -6.35 22.90
C CYS A 465 20.89 -6.12 24.29
N PRO A 466 20.76 -4.90 24.86
CA PRO A 466 21.27 -4.63 26.20
C PRO A 466 20.56 -5.47 27.28
N GLN A 467 21.27 -5.74 28.38
CA GLN A 467 20.76 -6.52 29.52
C GLN A 467 19.49 -5.86 30.09
N GLY A 468 18.39 -6.63 30.21
CA GLY A 468 17.08 -6.12 30.65
C GLY A 468 16.09 -5.80 29.53
N SER A 469 16.44 -6.07 28.27
CA SER A 469 15.47 -6.13 27.16
C SER A 469 14.72 -7.47 27.19
N LYS A 470 13.45 -7.49 26.75
CA LYS A 470 12.66 -8.72 26.59
C LYS A 470 13.39 -9.64 25.60
N GLY A 471 13.93 -10.76 26.11
CA GLY A 471 14.87 -11.65 25.42
C GLY A 471 16.18 -11.90 26.18
N ALA A 472 16.51 -11.05 27.17
CA ALA A 472 17.55 -11.27 28.18
C ALA A 472 17.07 -10.71 29.54
N ASN A 473 16.62 -11.61 30.43
CA ASN A 473 16.13 -11.38 31.79
C ASN A 473 16.28 -9.94 32.36
N GLY A 474 15.16 -9.20 32.44
CA GLY A 474 15.00 -7.93 33.19
C GLY A 474 14.00 -6.96 32.54
N PRO A 475 13.45 -5.95 33.25
CA PRO A 475 12.41 -5.05 32.75
C PRO A 475 12.94 -3.75 32.13
N GLY A 476 12.27 -3.28 31.07
CA GLY A 476 12.52 -2.01 30.37
C GLY A 476 11.42 -0.95 30.59
N ASP A 477 11.76 0.30 30.28
CA ASP A 477 11.40 1.54 30.97
C ASP A 477 11.20 2.69 29.96
N HIS A 478 10.38 3.70 30.24
CA HIS A 478 11.05 4.94 30.66
C HIS A 478 10.37 5.57 31.89
N ALA A 479 11.08 5.52 33.01
CA ALA A 479 10.69 5.73 34.40
C ALA A 479 9.74 4.70 35.04
N THR A 480 8.78 4.08 34.33
CA THR A 480 7.91 3.01 34.91
C THR A 480 7.40 1.88 33.98
N GLY A 481 7.81 1.76 32.71
CA GLY A 481 7.48 0.56 31.90
C GLY A 481 7.30 0.73 30.38
N GLU A 482 8.38 0.81 29.60
CA GLU A 482 8.35 0.62 28.14
C GLU A 482 9.16 -0.62 27.79
N ILE A 483 8.53 -1.62 27.17
CA ILE A 483 9.23 -2.87 26.89
C ILE A 483 10.26 -2.65 25.77
N ARG A 484 11.54 -2.82 26.09
CA ARG A 484 12.60 -2.91 25.09
C ARG A 484 12.65 -4.33 24.54
N TYR A 485 12.51 -4.49 23.24
CA TYR A 485 12.58 -5.79 22.59
C TYR A 485 14.00 -6.11 22.14
N CYS A 486 14.39 -7.37 22.31
CA CYS A 486 15.66 -7.90 21.81
C CYS A 486 15.48 -8.37 20.37
N HIS A 487 15.95 -7.58 19.41
CA HIS A 487 15.88 -7.95 17.99
C HIS A 487 16.95 -8.97 17.63
N LYS A 488 16.63 -9.91 16.75
CA LYS A 488 17.57 -10.91 16.22
C LYS A 488 17.33 -11.12 14.73
N GLY A 489 18.39 -11.28 13.95
CA GLY A 489 18.26 -11.55 12.52
C GLY A 489 18.34 -10.28 11.69
N ASN A 490 17.50 -10.16 10.66
CA ASN A 490 17.57 -9.08 9.69
C ASN A 490 16.19 -8.45 9.48
N ALA A 491 16.14 -7.14 9.32
CA ALA A 491 15.00 -6.45 8.76
C ALA A 491 15.38 -5.93 7.37
N LEU A 492 14.60 -6.30 6.36
CA LEU A 492 14.83 -5.94 4.96
C LEU A 492 13.62 -5.21 4.39
N SER A 493 13.84 -4.39 3.37
CA SER A 493 12.78 -3.95 2.45
C SER A 493 12.62 -4.95 1.30
N LEU A 494 11.49 -4.88 0.60
CA LEU A 494 11.30 -5.58 -0.68
C LEU A 494 12.33 -5.15 -1.74
N PHE A 495 12.54 -6.01 -2.74
CA PHE A 495 13.37 -5.76 -3.91
C PHE A 495 12.52 -5.38 -5.14
N PRO A 496 12.96 -4.43 -5.99
CA PRO A 496 14.11 -3.53 -5.79
C PRO A 496 13.86 -2.43 -4.76
N ASN A 497 12.60 -2.27 -4.40
CA ASN A 497 12.11 -1.37 -3.37
C ASN A 497 10.64 -1.76 -3.07
N THR A 498 10.02 -1.21 -2.01
CA THR A 498 8.60 -1.48 -1.70
C THR A 498 7.69 -1.19 -2.88
N TYR A 499 7.85 -0.02 -3.51
CA TYR A 499 7.25 0.27 -4.81
C TYR A 499 8.26 0.92 -5.75
N THR A 500 8.13 0.61 -7.03
CA THR A 500 8.76 1.35 -8.13
C THR A 500 7.67 2.05 -8.91
N TYR A 501 7.75 3.38 -8.98
CA TYR A 501 6.83 4.21 -9.75
C TYR A 501 7.51 4.69 -11.03
N LEU A 502 6.84 4.54 -12.17
CA LEU A 502 7.33 4.87 -13.49
C LEU A 502 6.39 5.85 -14.18
N ILE A 503 6.96 6.82 -14.88
CA ILE A 503 6.27 7.70 -15.81
C ILE A 503 6.91 7.54 -17.18
N ALA A 504 6.17 7.00 -18.16
CA ALA A 504 6.67 6.76 -19.51
C ALA A 504 5.86 7.53 -20.56
N ASN A 505 6.52 8.42 -21.30
CA ASN A 505 5.93 9.15 -22.42
C ASN A 505 6.11 8.34 -23.72
N VAL A 506 5.03 7.69 -24.15
CA VAL A 506 4.99 6.88 -25.38
C VAL A 506 4.61 7.77 -26.55
N VAL A 507 5.45 7.80 -27.59
CA VAL A 507 5.23 8.55 -28.82
C VAL A 507 5.13 7.58 -29.99
N ASP A 508 4.03 7.66 -30.74
CA ASP A 508 3.98 7.14 -32.11
C ASP A 508 4.39 8.29 -33.04
N PRO A 509 5.59 8.23 -33.67
CA PRO A 509 6.12 9.35 -34.45
C PRO A 509 5.33 9.61 -35.74
N ASN A 510 4.59 8.62 -36.23
CA ASN A 510 3.91 8.66 -37.53
C ASN A 510 2.41 8.30 -37.38
N ALA A 511 1.82 8.62 -36.24
CA ALA A 511 0.41 8.36 -35.95
C ALA A 511 -0.50 9.12 -36.91
N THR A 512 -1.57 8.46 -37.35
CA THR A 512 -2.71 9.16 -37.97
C THR A 512 -3.67 9.61 -36.88
N TYR A 513 -4.02 10.90 -36.86
CA TYR A 513 -4.98 11.45 -35.90
C TYR A 513 -5.72 12.66 -36.47
N TRP A 514 -6.88 12.97 -35.89
CA TRP A 514 -7.69 14.12 -36.25
C TRP A 514 -7.11 15.41 -35.70
N ASP A 515 -6.86 16.38 -36.58
CA ASP A 515 -6.53 17.75 -36.22
C ASP A 515 -7.79 18.62 -36.27
N PRO A 516 -8.29 19.15 -35.14
CA PRO A 516 -9.50 19.97 -35.11
C PRO A 516 -9.31 21.37 -35.72
N GLN A 517 -8.09 21.90 -35.76
CA GLN A 517 -7.79 23.19 -36.39
C GLN A 517 -7.80 23.06 -37.91
N LEU A 518 -7.15 22.01 -38.43
CA LEU A 518 -7.11 21.74 -39.87
C LEU A 518 -8.35 21.00 -40.39
N ARG A 519 -9.18 20.45 -39.49
CA ARG A 519 -10.39 19.67 -39.77
C ARG A 519 -10.14 18.52 -40.74
N LYS A 520 -9.02 17.83 -40.57
CA LYS A 520 -8.65 16.65 -41.36
C LYS A 520 -7.81 15.70 -40.53
N PHE A 521 -7.69 14.46 -41.00
CA PHE A 521 -6.68 13.56 -40.48
C PHE A 521 -5.29 14.01 -40.97
N VAL A 522 -4.35 14.05 -40.05
CA VAL A 522 -2.94 14.34 -40.30
C VAL A 522 -2.09 13.16 -39.83
N GLN A 523 -0.85 13.12 -40.31
CA GLN A 523 0.14 12.15 -39.86
C GLN A 523 1.26 12.89 -39.14
N GLY A 524 1.63 12.42 -37.95
CA GLY A 524 2.71 13.02 -37.16
C GLY A 524 2.81 12.44 -35.75
N PRO A 525 3.61 13.05 -34.87
CA PRO A 525 3.82 12.53 -33.53
C PRO A 525 2.55 12.66 -32.69
N LEU A 526 2.14 11.56 -32.04
CA LEU A 526 1.09 11.53 -31.02
C LEU A 526 1.64 10.89 -29.75
N GLN A 527 1.50 11.59 -28.63
CA GLN A 527 2.00 11.14 -27.33
C GLN A 527 0.86 10.72 -26.40
N ASN A 528 1.08 9.62 -25.68
CA ASN A 528 0.33 9.22 -24.49
C ASN A 528 1.31 9.05 -23.32
N THR A 529 0.81 9.07 -22.09
CA THR A 529 1.65 8.91 -20.89
C THR A 529 1.14 7.75 -20.06
N ILE A 530 2.05 6.84 -19.69
CA ILE A 530 1.82 5.75 -18.76
C ILE A 530 2.34 6.20 -17.40
N TYR A 531 1.52 6.05 -16.37
CA TYR A 531 1.93 6.10 -14.97
C TYR A 531 1.73 4.70 -14.41
N TYR A 532 2.80 4.08 -13.97
CA TYR A 532 2.77 2.68 -13.57
C TYR A 532 3.50 2.51 -12.25
N GLN A 533 2.88 1.83 -11.30
CA GLN A 533 3.51 1.48 -10.04
C GLN A 533 3.48 -0.02 -9.86
N VAL A 534 4.64 -0.60 -9.55
CA VAL A 534 4.80 -2.02 -9.29
C VAL A 534 5.36 -2.22 -7.88
N GLY A 535 4.76 -3.13 -7.12
CA GLY A 535 5.22 -3.51 -5.80
C GLY A 535 6.44 -4.43 -5.87
N GLY A 536 7.35 -4.28 -4.93
CA GLY A 536 8.51 -5.15 -4.83
C GLY A 536 8.16 -6.59 -4.47
N VAL A 537 9.20 -7.42 -4.55
CA VAL A 537 9.17 -8.85 -4.27
C VAL A 537 10.18 -9.21 -3.18
N VAL A 538 9.98 -10.34 -2.53
CA VAL A 538 11.03 -11.03 -1.77
C VAL A 538 11.68 -12.00 -2.76
N PRO A 539 12.91 -11.75 -3.24
CA PRO A 539 13.58 -12.69 -4.14
C PRO A 539 13.84 -14.01 -3.43
N ASP A 540 13.34 -15.10 -3.98
CA ASP A 540 13.52 -16.47 -3.50
C ASP A 540 13.61 -17.37 -4.74
N LEU A 541 14.66 -17.15 -5.53
CA LEU A 541 14.85 -17.81 -6.82
C LEU A 541 15.18 -19.30 -6.65
N ASN A 542 15.82 -19.68 -5.54
CA ASN A 542 16.07 -21.08 -5.19
C ASN A 542 14.84 -21.76 -4.55
N ARG A 543 13.76 -21.01 -4.25
CA ARG A 543 12.45 -21.45 -3.74
C ARG A 543 12.52 -22.20 -2.41
N ASN A 544 13.42 -21.79 -1.53
CA ASN A 544 13.56 -22.40 -0.21
C ASN A 544 12.73 -21.68 0.87
N GLY A 545 12.03 -20.60 0.52
CA GLY A 545 11.19 -19.80 1.41
C GLY A 545 11.94 -18.69 2.17
N GLN A 546 13.19 -18.40 1.80
CA GLN A 546 14.02 -17.35 2.41
C GLN A 546 14.47 -16.36 1.33
N ASP A 547 14.57 -15.07 1.67
CA ASP A 547 15.15 -14.07 0.76
C ASP A 547 16.57 -14.50 0.35
N ASP A 548 16.85 -14.58 -0.95
CA ASP A 548 18.14 -14.98 -1.53
C ASP A 548 19.31 -14.17 -0.95
N LEU A 549 19.10 -12.88 -0.65
CA LEU A 549 20.12 -12.02 -0.02
C LEU A 549 20.53 -12.56 1.35
N LEU A 550 19.60 -13.14 2.11
CA LEU A 550 19.85 -13.71 3.43
C LEU A 550 20.51 -15.08 3.35
N ASP A 551 20.18 -15.88 2.34
CA ASP A 551 20.87 -17.15 2.09
C ASP A 551 22.35 -16.94 1.77
N ILE A 552 22.64 -16.03 0.84
CA ILE A 552 24.01 -15.69 0.45
C ILE A 552 24.76 -15.09 1.65
N ARG A 553 24.16 -14.11 2.33
CA ARG A 553 24.77 -13.44 3.48
C ARG A 553 25.08 -14.38 4.64
N SER A 554 24.22 -15.35 4.89
CA SER A 554 24.41 -16.36 5.95
C SER A 554 25.32 -17.51 5.52
N GLY A 555 25.72 -17.57 4.24
CA GLY A 555 26.55 -18.62 3.67
C GLY A 555 25.81 -19.95 3.45
N ARG A 556 24.48 -19.93 3.46
CA ARG A 556 23.65 -21.11 3.11
C ARG A 556 23.68 -21.39 1.61
N SER A 557 23.75 -20.32 0.81
CA SER A 557 23.87 -20.39 -0.64
C SER A 557 25.16 -19.73 -1.10
N LYS A 558 25.65 -20.19 -2.25
CA LYS A 558 26.81 -19.59 -2.91
C LYS A 558 26.36 -18.60 -3.96
N ASP A 559 27.21 -17.61 -4.21
CA ASP A 559 27.09 -16.63 -5.29
C ASP A 559 28.52 -16.41 -5.81
N GLU A 560 29.02 -17.36 -6.61
CA GLU A 560 30.42 -17.37 -7.06
C GLU A 560 30.69 -16.26 -8.09
N ASP A 561 29.70 -15.89 -8.91
CA ASP A 561 29.79 -14.84 -9.92
C ASP A 561 29.42 -13.43 -9.40
N ARG A 562 28.90 -13.33 -8.17
CA ARG A 562 28.56 -12.10 -7.44
C ARG A 562 27.46 -11.29 -8.12
N ASN A 563 26.50 -11.94 -8.74
CA ASN A 563 25.34 -11.29 -9.34
C ASN A 563 24.17 -11.10 -8.36
N GLY A 564 24.29 -11.61 -7.13
CA GLY A 564 23.26 -11.54 -6.09
C GLY A 564 22.21 -12.65 -6.17
N VAL A 565 22.39 -13.64 -7.06
CA VAL A 565 21.53 -14.81 -7.23
C VAL A 565 22.24 -16.04 -6.69
N PRO A 566 21.56 -16.94 -5.97
CA PRO A 566 22.15 -18.21 -5.57
C PRO A 566 22.55 -19.07 -6.79
N ASP A 567 23.78 -19.61 -6.80
CA ASP A 567 24.29 -20.45 -7.88
C ASP A 567 23.36 -21.65 -8.16
N GLU A 568 22.70 -22.21 -7.14
CA GLU A 568 21.74 -23.30 -7.31
C GLU A 568 20.43 -22.90 -8.01
N ALA A 569 20.06 -21.62 -8.00
CA ALA A 569 18.90 -21.11 -8.72
C ALA A 569 19.18 -21.01 -10.24
N GLN A 570 20.41 -20.64 -10.61
CA GLN A 570 20.87 -20.59 -12.00
C GLN A 570 20.91 -21.99 -12.64
N GLN A 571 21.27 -23.02 -11.86
CA GLN A 571 21.34 -24.40 -12.35
C GLN A 571 19.97 -25.01 -12.64
N GLN A 572 18.92 -24.58 -11.93
CA GLN A 572 17.55 -25.12 -12.08
C GLN A 572 16.83 -24.64 -13.34
N GLN A 573 17.33 -23.60 -14.01
CA GLN A 573 16.73 -23.02 -15.22
C GLN A 573 17.39 -23.51 -16.52
N ARG A 574 18.43 -24.35 -16.43
CA ARG A 574 19.08 -25.04 -17.55
C ARG A 574 18.55 -26.47 -17.68
#